data_AF-A0A6A6SUV7-F1
#
_entry.id   AF-A0A6A6SUV7-F1
#
_cell.length_a   1.000
_cell.length_b   1.000
_cell.length_c   1.000
_cell.angle_alpha   90.00
_cell.angle_beta   90.00
_cell.angle_gamma   90.00
#
_symmetry.space_group_name_H-M   'P 1'
#
loop_
_entity.id
_entity.type
_entity.pdbx_description
1 polymer ?
#
loop_
_entity_poly.entity_id
_entity_poly.type
_entity_poly.pdbx_seq_one_letter_code
_entity_poly.pdbx_strand_id
1 'polypeptide(L)'
;MTTKIGLGIPMPMLAPATATWAVPFAAYYLFLQNRIVYHRLSNRKYLGDSLGEDRSAKDPLYVSTRAQLNFSENIPLALILTLLAELNGADRKYIHYALATLLALRVSHSELGLMRPGSQAPGRAIGYYGTEAVMLTLGGYLGYLVKDYWQFA
;
A
#
# COMPACT_ATOMS: atom_id res chain seq x y z
N MET A 1 21.69 11.90 -1.02
CA MET A 1 21.88 12.92 0.04
C MET A 1 22.15 12.18 1.33
N THR A 2 23.35 12.31 1.87
CA THR A 2 23.77 11.63 3.10
C THR A 2 23.33 12.45 4.29
N THR A 3 22.37 11.95 5.08
CA THR A 3 21.85 12.65 6.26
C THR A 3 22.94 12.68 7.32
N LYS A 4 23.59 13.83 7.51
CA LYS A 4 24.55 14.04 8.60
C LYS A 4 23.79 14.28 9.90
N ILE A 5 23.46 13.20 10.62
CA ILE A 5 22.98 13.30 12.00
C ILE A 5 24.15 12.92 12.92
N GLY A 6 24.70 13.93 13.59
CA GLY A 6 25.51 13.87 14.81
C GLY A 6 26.31 12.59 15.09
N LEU A 7 27.36 12.36 14.31
CA LEU A 7 28.62 11.64 14.57
C LEU A 7 29.25 11.48 13.19
N GLY A 8 30.53 11.82 13.01
CA GLY A 8 31.19 12.02 11.69
C GLY A 8 31.28 10.80 10.76
N ILE A 9 30.51 9.75 11.02
CA ILE A 9 30.36 8.57 10.18
C ILE A 9 29.12 8.80 9.31
N PRO A 10 29.24 8.84 7.96
CA PRO A 10 28.07 8.85 7.09
C PRO A 10 27.30 7.56 7.32
N MET A 11 26.23 7.61 8.13
CA MET A 11 25.34 6.48 8.28
C MET A 11 24.72 6.23 6.91
N PRO A 12 24.92 5.04 6.31
CA PRO A 12 24.23 4.71 5.07
C PRO A 12 22.73 4.82 5.33
N MET A 13 21.99 5.46 4.41
CA MET A 13 20.53 5.48 4.50
C MET A 13 20.05 4.04 4.66
N LEU A 14 19.27 3.79 5.71
CA LEU A 14 18.67 2.48 5.93
C LEU A 14 17.52 2.32 4.93
N ALA A 15 17.55 1.20 4.20
CA ALA A 15 16.55 0.82 3.20
C ALA A 15 16.13 1.96 2.22
N PRO A 16 17.07 2.53 1.45
CA PRO A 16 16.81 3.67 0.58
C PRO A 16 15.75 3.38 -0.51
N ALA A 17 15.66 2.14 -1.01
CA ALA A 17 14.66 1.80 -2.02
C ALA A 17 13.25 1.81 -1.41
N THR A 18 13.08 1.18 -0.25
CA THR A 18 11.82 1.18 0.50
C THR A 18 11.41 2.60 0.91
N ALA A 19 12.37 3.39 1.42
CA ALA A 19 12.12 4.78 1.81
C ALA A 19 11.67 5.66 0.63
N THR A 20 12.22 5.43 -0.57
CA THR A 20 11.82 6.16 -1.79
C THR A 20 10.34 5.93 -2.10
N TRP A 21 9.85 4.70 -1.96
CA TRP A 21 8.47 4.34 -2.25
C TRP A 21 7.49 4.66 -1.12
N ALA A 22 7.96 4.80 0.12
CA ALA A 22 7.12 5.27 1.22
C ALA A 22 6.49 6.66 0.91
N VAL A 23 7.20 7.53 0.18
CA VAL A 23 6.72 8.86 -0.21
C VAL A 23 5.46 8.82 -1.09
N PRO A 24 5.46 8.17 -2.28
CA PRO A 24 4.25 8.08 -3.10
C PRO A 24 3.12 7.29 -2.44
N PHE A 25 3.43 6.26 -1.63
CA PHE A 25 2.38 5.56 -0.86
C PHE A 25 1.72 6.47 0.18
N ALA A 26 2.50 7.27 0.91
CA ALA A 26 1.97 8.24 1.86
C ALA A 26 1.13 9.32 1.15
N ALA A 27 1.62 9.84 0.02
CA ALA A 27 0.87 10.81 -0.79
C ALA A 27 -0.48 10.23 -1.26
N TYR A 28 -0.51 8.99 -1.73
CA TYR A 28 -1.75 8.34 -2.16
C TYR A 28 -2.69 8.02 -0.99
N TYR A 29 -2.16 7.63 0.17
CA TYR A 29 -2.97 7.44 1.37
C TYR A 29 -3.67 8.74 1.80
N LEU A 30 -2.95 9.86 1.82
CA LEU A 30 -3.50 11.17 2.14
C LEU A 30 -4.58 11.58 1.13
N PHE A 31 -4.38 11.28 -0.15
CA PHE A 31 -5.39 11.49 -1.18
C PHE A 31 -6.69 10.71 -0.89
N LEU A 32 -6.59 9.42 -0.57
CA LEU A 32 -7.76 8.59 -0.21
C LEU A 32 -8.45 9.10 1.07
N GLN A 33 -7.67 9.49 2.07
CA GLN A 33 -8.19 10.04 3.32
C GLN A 33 -8.95 11.35 3.08
N ASN A 34 -8.37 12.27 2.29
CA ASN A 34 -9.01 13.55 1.96
C ASN A 34 -10.30 13.37 1.16
N ARG A 35 -10.37 12.35 0.28
CA ARG A 35 -11.62 12.01 -0.44
C ARG A 35 -12.75 11.62 0.53
N ILE A 36 -12.45 10.86 1.57
CA ILE A 36 -13.43 10.50 2.60
C ILE A 36 -13.86 11.73 3.39
N VAL A 37 -12.89 12.56 3.80
CA VAL A 37 -13.18 13.82 4.52
C VAL A 37 -14.07 14.73 3.68
N TYR A 38 -13.79 14.87 2.38
CA TYR A 38 -14.64 15.61 1.45
C TYR A 38 -16.09 15.11 1.48
N HIS A 39 -16.33 13.80 1.31
CA HIS A 39 -17.68 13.25 1.36
C HIS A 39 -18.37 13.43 2.72
N ARG A 40 -17.63 13.34 3.83
CA ARG A 40 -18.19 13.57 5.18
C ARG A 40 -18.63 15.02 5.37
N LEU A 41 -17.79 15.97 4.99
CA LEU A 41 -18.06 17.41 5.14
C LEU A 41 -19.17 17.86 4.20
N SER A 42 -19.13 17.49 2.92
CA SER A 42 -20.14 17.88 1.94
C SER A 42 -21.54 17.35 2.27
N ASN A 43 -21.64 16.19 2.93
CA ASN A 43 -22.91 15.56 3.29
C ASN A 43 -23.26 15.70 4.78
N ARG A 44 -22.49 16.49 5.55
CA ARG A 44 -22.66 16.68 7.01
C ARG A 44 -22.75 15.38 7.82
N LYS A 45 -22.07 14.33 7.36
CA LYS A 45 -22.07 13.01 7.99
C LYS A 45 -20.71 12.71 8.59
N TYR A 46 -20.53 13.10 9.85
CA TYR A 46 -19.23 13.05 10.53
C TYR A 46 -18.83 11.64 10.99
N LEU A 47 -19.80 10.74 11.20
CA LEU A 47 -19.59 9.36 11.66
C LEU A 47 -20.25 8.35 10.71
N GLY A 48 -19.74 7.12 10.72
CA GLY A 48 -20.22 6.02 9.87
C GLY A 48 -19.44 5.87 8.57
N ASP A 49 -19.79 4.87 7.76
CA ASP A 49 -19.09 4.47 6.54
C ASP A 49 -19.91 4.65 5.26
N SER A 50 -21.13 5.17 5.36
CA SER A 50 -22.11 5.28 4.26
C SER A 50 -22.87 6.58 4.42
N LEU A 51 -23.38 7.18 3.34
CA LEU A 51 -24.28 8.34 3.35
C LEU A 51 -25.73 7.96 3.67
N GLY A 52 -26.20 6.80 3.20
CA GLY A 52 -27.54 6.28 3.48
C GLY A 52 -27.55 5.14 4.50
N GLU A 53 -28.67 4.41 4.56
CA GLU A 53 -28.78 3.10 5.25
C GLU A 53 -28.20 1.98 4.38
N ASP A 54 -28.30 2.12 3.05
CA ASP A 54 -27.82 1.14 2.09
C ASP A 54 -26.31 1.26 1.84
N ARG A 55 -25.55 0.28 2.34
CA ARG A 55 -24.13 0.06 2.01
C ARG A 55 -23.97 -0.55 0.62
N SER A 56 -24.35 0.20 -0.40
CA SER A 56 -24.23 -0.24 -1.79
C SER A 56 -22.99 0.34 -2.45
N ALA A 57 -22.55 -0.27 -3.56
CA ALA A 57 -21.47 0.28 -4.38
C ALA A 57 -21.84 1.59 -5.10
N LYS A 58 -23.06 2.11 -4.91
CA LYS A 58 -23.49 3.42 -5.37
C LYS A 58 -23.21 4.52 -4.33
N ASP A 59 -22.92 4.14 -3.09
CA ASP A 59 -22.62 5.09 -2.03
C ASP A 59 -21.15 5.53 -2.09
N PRO A 60 -20.88 6.82 -2.40
CA PRO A 60 -19.52 7.30 -2.58
C PRO A 60 -18.70 7.32 -1.29
N LEU A 61 -19.32 7.49 -0.12
CA LEU A 61 -18.62 7.45 1.17
C LEU A 61 -18.21 6.02 1.51
N TYR A 62 -19.08 5.05 1.22
CA TYR A 62 -18.80 3.63 1.40
C TYR A 62 -17.67 3.15 0.50
N VAL A 63 -17.76 3.43 -0.80
CA VAL A 63 -16.73 3.06 -1.76
C VAL A 63 -15.37 3.69 -1.39
N SER A 64 -15.36 4.98 -1.03
CA SER A 64 -14.12 5.67 -0.64
C SER A 64 -13.51 5.07 0.64
N THR A 65 -14.35 4.75 1.63
CA THR A 65 -13.92 4.12 2.89
C THR A 65 -13.35 2.73 2.65
N ARG A 66 -13.98 1.92 1.78
CA ARG A 66 -13.45 0.60 1.39
C ARG A 66 -12.13 0.69 0.64
N ALA A 67 -11.96 1.69 -0.22
CA ALA A 67 -10.70 1.93 -0.92
C ALA A 67 -9.55 2.29 0.04
N GLN A 68 -9.78 3.22 0.99
CA GLN A 68 -8.78 3.56 1.99
C GLN A 68 -8.45 2.37 2.90
N LEU A 69 -9.48 1.64 3.37
CA LEU A 69 -9.29 0.49 4.25
C LEU A 69 -8.41 -0.57 3.58
N ASN A 70 -8.73 -0.96 2.35
CA ASN A 70 -7.96 -1.94 1.60
C ASN A 70 -6.49 -1.50 1.39
N PHE A 71 -6.26 -0.21 1.14
CA PHE A 71 -4.90 0.33 1.07
C PHE A 71 -4.18 0.22 2.42
N SER A 72 -4.84 0.60 3.51
CA SER A 72 -4.28 0.58 4.88
C SER A 72 -4.01 -0.83 5.42
N GLU A 73 -4.74 -1.84 4.97
CA GLU A 73 -4.54 -3.24 5.37
C GLU A 73 -3.28 -3.84 4.73
N ASN A 74 -2.91 -3.39 3.53
CA ASN A 74 -1.92 -4.07 2.72
C ASN A 74 -0.58 -3.33 2.64
N ILE A 75 -0.61 -2.00 2.49
CA ILE A 75 0.61 -1.23 2.24
C ILE A 75 1.56 -1.18 3.44
N PRO A 76 1.10 -1.02 4.69
CA PRO A 76 2.00 -1.10 5.84
C PRO A 76 2.74 -2.43 5.93
N LEU A 77 2.04 -3.56 5.72
CA LEU A 77 2.66 -4.87 5.72
C LEU A 77 3.67 -5.02 4.57
N ALA A 78 3.33 -4.57 3.36
CA ALA A 78 4.25 -4.59 2.22
C ALA A 78 5.54 -3.79 2.48
N LEU A 79 5.42 -2.59 3.05
CA LEU A 79 6.56 -1.74 3.39
C LEU A 79 7.42 -2.36 4.49
N ILE A 80 6.81 -3.02 5.48
CA ILE A 80 7.55 -3.78 6.51
C ILE A 80 8.31 -4.94 5.87
N LEU A 81 7.68 -5.72 4.99
CA LEU A 81 8.33 -6.83 4.30
C LEU A 81 9.50 -6.36 3.44
N THR A 82 9.35 -5.27 2.67
CA THR A 82 10.45 -4.73 1.86
C THR A 82 11.55 -4.11 2.70
N LEU A 83 11.21 -3.44 3.81
CA LEU A 83 12.18 -2.91 4.75
C LEU A 83 13.05 -4.04 5.30
N LEU A 84 12.43 -5.11 5.80
CA LEU A 84 13.16 -6.27 6.30
C LEU A 84 13.97 -6.95 5.20
N ALA A 85 13.42 -7.09 3.99
CA ALA A 85 14.14 -7.70 2.87
C ALA A 85 15.38 -6.86 2.50
N GLU A 86 15.25 -5.54 2.40
CA GLU A 86 16.36 -4.63 2.06
C GLU A 86 17.47 -4.66 3.11
N LEU A 87 17.09 -4.72 4.40
CA LEU A 87 18.03 -4.84 5.51
C LEU A 87 18.76 -6.20 5.52
N ASN A 88 18.13 -7.25 4.99
CA ASN A 88 18.72 -8.59 4.83
C ASN A 88 19.40 -8.79 3.46
N GLY A 89 19.71 -7.71 2.74
CA GLY A 89 20.52 -7.78 1.51
C GLY A 89 19.73 -8.04 0.23
N ALA A 90 18.42 -7.82 0.22
CA ALA A 90 17.63 -7.84 -1.01
C ALA A 90 18.17 -6.88 -2.07
N ASP A 91 18.12 -7.29 -3.34
CA ASP A 91 18.47 -6.40 -4.44
C ASP A 91 17.41 -5.30 -4.60
N ARG A 92 17.88 -4.06 -4.45
CA ARG A 92 17.09 -2.82 -4.49
C ARG A 92 16.31 -2.68 -5.79
N LYS A 93 16.80 -3.21 -6.92
CA LYS A 93 16.07 -3.18 -8.20
C LYS A 93 14.74 -3.93 -8.08
N TYR A 94 14.75 -5.12 -7.47
CA TYR A 94 13.52 -5.89 -7.26
C TYR A 94 12.56 -5.18 -6.31
N ILE A 95 13.09 -4.53 -5.25
CA ILE A 95 12.25 -3.71 -4.36
C ILE A 95 11.58 -2.58 -5.15
N HIS A 96 12.32 -1.87 -6.00
CA HIS A 96 11.73 -0.81 -6.81
C HIS A 96 10.62 -1.33 -7.72
N TYR A 97 10.84 -2.44 -8.44
CA TYR A 97 9.81 -3.01 -9.31
C TYR A 97 8.60 -3.53 -8.53
N ALA A 98 8.82 -4.21 -7.40
CA ALA A 98 7.74 -4.74 -6.58
C ALA A 98 6.87 -3.61 -6.01
N LEU A 99 7.48 -2.56 -5.44
CA LEU A 99 6.75 -1.42 -4.88
C LEU A 99 6.10 -0.54 -5.95
N ALA A 100 6.73 -0.39 -7.13
CA ALA A 100 6.11 0.26 -8.29
C ALA A 100 4.85 -0.47 -8.74
N THR A 101 4.97 -1.79 -8.92
CA THR A 101 3.86 -2.66 -9.34
C THR A 101 2.74 -2.63 -8.31
N LEU A 102 3.09 -2.71 -7.03
CA LEU A 102 2.15 -2.61 -5.92
C LEU A 102 1.38 -1.29 -5.96
N LEU A 103 2.06 -0.15 -6.12
CA LEU A 103 1.40 1.15 -6.22
C LEU A 103 0.44 1.20 -7.41
N ALA A 104 0.88 0.74 -8.58
CA ALA A 104 0.05 0.69 -9.79
C ALA A 104 -1.20 -0.19 -9.60
N LEU A 105 -1.05 -1.35 -8.95
CA LEU A 105 -2.17 -2.23 -8.61
C LEU A 105 -3.14 -1.58 -7.62
N ARG A 106 -2.65 -0.82 -6.64
CA ARG A 106 -3.51 -0.12 -5.68
C ARG A 106 -4.28 1.03 -6.31
N VAL A 107 -3.65 1.81 -7.16
CA VAL A 107 -4.32 2.84 -7.96
C VAL A 107 -5.35 2.19 -8.88
N SER A 108 -5.01 1.09 -9.55
CA SER A 108 -5.93 0.36 -10.42
C SER A 108 -7.14 -0.23 -9.67
N HIS A 109 -6.93 -0.77 -8.47
CA HIS A 109 -8.01 -1.31 -7.65
C HIS A 109 -9.02 -0.23 -7.22
N SER A 110 -8.51 0.91 -6.74
CA SER A 110 -9.34 2.01 -6.26
C SER A 110 -9.99 2.78 -7.41
N GLU A 111 -9.20 3.34 -8.32
CA GLU A 111 -9.67 4.29 -9.33
C GLU A 111 -10.32 3.60 -10.54
N LEU A 112 -9.77 2.46 -10.97
CA LEU A 112 -10.26 1.73 -12.16
C LEU A 112 -11.20 0.56 -11.80
N GLY A 113 -11.30 0.22 -10.51
CA GLY A 113 -12.13 -0.87 -9.98
C GLY A 113 -13.32 -0.34 -9.18
N LEU A 114 -13.05 0.07 -7.93
CA LEU A 114 -14.07 0.43 -6.95
C LEU A 114 -14.86 1.69 -7.31
N MET A 115 -14.20 2.70 -7.90
CA MET A 115 -14.84 3.97 -8.24
C MET A 115 -15.63 3.97 -9.54
N ARG A 116 -15.58 2.89 -10.34
CA ARG A 116 -16.35 2.81 -11.59
C ARG A 116 -17.83 2.44 -11.32
N PRO A 117 -18.78 3.04 -12.06
CA PRO A 117 -20.20 2.72 -11.94
C PRO A 117 -20.45 1.22 -12.10
N GLY A 118 -21.15 0.62 -11.13
CA GLY A 118 -21.52 -0.79 -11.16
C GLY A 118 -20.57 -1.75 -10.43
N SER A 119 -19.40 -1.32 -9.94
CA SER A 119 -18.48 -2.12 -9.10
C SER A 119 -18.02 -3.49 -9.67
N GLN A 120 -18.31 -3.76 -10.95
CA GLN A 120 -17.97 -4.98 -11.68
C GLN A 120 -16.78 -4.78 -12.64
N ALA A 121 -15.95 -3.75 -12.40
CA ALA A 121 -14.82 -3.49 -13.27
C ALA A 121 -13.67 -4.49 -13.01
N PRO A 122 -13.01 -5.04 -14.06
CA PRO A 122 -11.94 -6.02 -13.93
C PRO A 122 -10.74 -5.51 -13.13
N GLY A 123 -10.58 -4.19 -13.00
CA GLY A 123 -9.56 -3.56 -12.14
C GLY A 123 -9.63 -3.97 -10.68
N ARG A 124 -10.82 -4.35 -10.17
CA ARG A 124 -10.97 -4.84 -8.79
C ARG A 124 -10.29 -6.19 -8.60
N ALA A 125 -10.54 -7.15 -9.50
CA ALA A 125 -9.96 -8.48 -9.45
C ALA A 125 -8.46 -8.45 -9.72
N ILE A 126 -8.03 -7.72 -10.76
CA ILE A 126 -6.61 -7.58 -11.11
C ILE A 126 -5.84 -6.92 -9.97
N GLY A 127 -6.37 -5.82 -9.40
CA GLY A 127 -5.72 -5.13 -8.29
C GLY A 127 -5.65 -5.97 -7.02
N TYR A 128 -6.69 -6.76 -6.73
CA TYR A 128 -6.73 -7.64 -5.57
C TYR A 128 -5.73 -8.80 -5.71
N TYR A 129 -5.91 -9.67 -6.71
CA TYR A 129 -5.06 -10.84 -6.91
C TYR A 129 -3.62 -10.47 -7.27
N GLY A 130 -3.45 -9.40 -8.04
CA GLY A 130 -2.13 -8.87 -8.33
C GLY A 130 -1.41 -8.44 -7.05
N THR A 131 -2.12 -7.85 -6.08
CA THR A 131 -1.45 -7.49 -4.85
C THR A 131 -1.14 -8.70 -3.97
N GLU A 132 -2.05 -9.66 -3.85
CA GLU A 132 -1.76 -10.91 -3.14
C GLU A 132 -0.51 -11.59 -3.73
N ALA A 133 -0.38 -11.62 -5.06
CA ALA A 133 0.82 -12.13 -5.72
C ALA A 133 2.09 -11.35 -5.36
N VAL A 134 2.04 -10.01 -5.33
CA VAL A 134 3.18 -9.19 -4.88
C VAL A 134 3.52 -9.45 -3.41
N MET A 135 2.51 -9.55 -2.54
CA MET A 135 2.69 -9.83 -1.11
C MET A 135 3.35 -11.19 -0.88
N LEU A 136 2.86 -12.23 -1.56
CA LEU A 136 3.46 -13.57 -1.53
C LEU A 136 4.89 -13.55 -2.06
N THR A 137 5.16 -12.80 -3.13
CA THR A 137 6.50 -12.68 -3.71
C THR A 137 7.46 -12.00 -2.73
N LEU A 138 7.05 -10.90 -2.10
CA LEU A 138 7.85 -10.18 -1.11
C LEU A 138 8.10 -11.02 0.14
N GLY A 139 7.06 -11.69 0.66
CA GLY A 139 7.16 -12.58 1.81
C GLY A 139 8.05 -13.79 1.52
N GLY A 140 7.91 -14.41 0.34
CA GLY A 140 8.76 -15.50 -0.10
C GLY A 140 10.21 -15.07 -0.31
N TYR A 141 10.44 -13.88 -0.88
CA TYR A 141 11.79 -13.36 -1.06
C TYR A 141 12.48 -13.05 0.28
N LEU A 142 11.77 -12.42 1.21
CA LEU A 142 12.26 -12.23 2.58
C LEU A 142 12.55 -13.58 3.25
N GLY A 143 11.63 -14.54 3.15
CA GLY A 143 11.79 -15.89 3.69
C GLY A 143 13.03 -16.58 3.13
N TYR A 144 13.29 -16.45 1.83
CA TYR A 144 14.51 -16.95 1.19
C TYR A 144 15.78 -16.30 1.73
N LEU A 145 15.77 -14.98 1.97
CA LEU A 145 16.93 -14.26 2.51
C LEU A 145 17.25 -14.66 3.95
N VAL A 146 16.25 -15.01 4.75
CA VAL A 146 16.43 -15.40 6.16
C VAL A 146 16.32 -16.92 6.38
N LYS A 147 16.36 -17.71 5.31
CA LYS A 147 16.15 -19.18 5.35
C LYS A 147 17.09 -19.90 6.31
N ASP A 148 18.31 -19.39 6.49
CA ASP A 148 19.33 -20.01 7.35
C ASP A 148 18.95 -19.90 8.84
N TYR A 149 18.03 -18.99 9.18
CA TYR A 149 17.48 -18.82 10.53
C TYR A 149 16.19 -19.61 10.76
N TRP A 150 15.67 -20.33 9.76
CA TRP A 150 14.40 -21.04 9.91
C TRP A 150 14.48 -22.25 10.83
N GLN A 151 15.69 -22.74 11.16
CA GLN A 151 15.98 -23.80 12.14
C GLN A 151 14.83 -24.81 12.34
N PHE A 152 14.35 -25.37 11.23
CA PHE A 152 13.73 -26.69 11.25
C PHE A 152 14.92 -27.65 11.12
N ALA A 153 15.15 -28.43 12.17
CA ALA A 153 16.30 -29.33 12.35
C ALA A 153 16.69 -30.13 11.10
#